data_AF-A0A5E4UHA1-F1
#
_entry.id   AF-A0A5E4UHA1-F1
#
_cell.length_a   1.000
_cell.length_b   1.000
_cell.length_c   1.000
_cell.angle_alpha   90.00
_cell.angle_beta   90.00
_cell.angle_gamma   90.00
#
_symmetry.space_group_name_H-M   'P 1'
#
loop_
_entity.id
_entity.type
_entity.pdbx_description
1 polymer ?
#
loop_
_entity_poly.entity_id
_entity_poly.type
_entity_poly.pdbx_seq_one_letter_code
_entity_poly.pdbx_strand_id
1 'polypeptide(L)'
;MATSELDTARDAADAPPEVTPGGSSPRTSRGSSSPAAGARPTRQSRSPRARAVDDEASEAFRQAEANAESIGRSEKPDARPDAQRETKRVRRAPSPARAAEREQSRVTEQPGFVLHSYPYRETSLIIDVLTRDHGRIALVAKGAKRPHSALRGVLQTFQPLSLAWLGKGELRTLTKAEWVGGLRPLEGDALLSGFYLNELLVKFCARDDPHDKLFQHYLTTLHHLAHGEPAGIILRAFERVLLRETGYAVAFDRCTQTRGKVTADRRYVFHPDWGVRPARGDEPSDWPVVIGQTLLDMEQDDYSRAQTVQQSKLLMRFLLNHHLGGVPLNTRQILLDLQKL
;
A
#
# COMPACT_ATOMS: atom_id res chain seq x y z
N MET A 1 13.69 65.46 41.51
CA MET A 1 14.73 66.28 40.85
C MET A 1 14.92 65.67 39.46
N ALA A 2 14.20 66.01 38.40
CA ALA A 2 13.91 67.31 37.77
C ALA A 2 15.14 67.98 37.16
N THR A 3 15.37 67.74 35.86
CA THR A 3 15.89 68.62 34.78
C THR A 3 15.72 67.83 33.47
N SER A 4 14.70 68.05 32.64
CA SER A 4 14.50 69.18 31.69
C SER A 4 15.62 69.28 30.65
N GLU A 5 15.32 68.92 29.40
CA GLU A 5 15.47 69.82 28.25
C GLU A 5 14.61 69.35 27.07
N LEU A 6 13.81 70.30 26.57
CA LEU A 6 12.93 70.25 25.42
C LEU A 6 13.67 70.85 24.23
N ASP A 7 13.46 70.33 23.02
CA ASP A 7 13.41 71.20 21.83
C ASP A 7 12.48 70.60 20.75
N THR A 8 11.26 71.16 20.67
CA THR A 8 10.58 71.80 19.53
C THR A 8 11.00 71.36 18.10
N ALA A 9 10.17 71.22 17.06
CA ALA A 9 8.74 71.11 16.77
C ALA A 9 8.58 71.01 15.22
N ARG A 10 7.35 70.71 14.76
CA ARG A 10 6.72 70.95 13.43
C ARG A 10 6.88 69.86 12.36
N ASP A 11 5.82 69.11 12.04
CA ASP A 11 4.59 69.43 11.27
C ASP A 11 4.78 69.29 9.75
N ALA A 12 4.11 68.31 9.14
CA ALA A 12 3.05 68.54 8.14
C ALA A 12 2.65 67.23 7.44
N ALA A 13 1.35 66.98 7.44
CA ALA A 13 0.64 65.98 6.66
C ALA A 13 0.60 66.36 5.17
N ASP A 14 0.50 65.37 4.27
CA ASP A 14 -0.43 65.48 3.14
C ASP A 14 -0.74 64.13 2.46
N ALA A 15 -2.02 63.91 2.20
CA ALA A 15 -2.63 62.93 1.30
C ALA A 15 -4.10 63.36 1.11
N PRO A 16 -4.82 62.96 0.04
CA PRO A 16 -4.47 62.62 -1.35
C PRO A 16 -5.28 63.53 -2.34
N PRO A 17 -5.47 63.15 -3.63
CA PRO A 17 -6.84 62.74 -3.98
C PRO A 17 -7.00 61.67 -5.09
N GLU A 18 -8.24 61.19 -5.11
CA GLU A 18 -8.99 60.20 -5.91
C GLU A 18 -9.51 60.88 -7.24
N VAL A 19 -10.00 60.25 -8.34
CA VAL A 19 -11.37 59.73 -8.56
C VAL A 19 -11.61 59.42 -10.09
N THR A 20 -11.80 58.14 -10.47
CA THR A 20 -12.83 57.56 -11.41
C THR A 20 -12.72 57.61 -12.98
N PRO A 21 -13.71 57.05 -13.77
CA PRO A 21 -13.66 55.66 -14.29
C PRO A 21 -14.06 55.54 -15.79
N GLY A 22 -14.16 54.33 -16.34
CA GLY A 22 -14.78 54.12 -17.66
C GLY A 22 -15.02 52.64 -17.98
N GLY A 23 -16.28 52.23 -18.10
CA GLY A 23 -16.70 50.88 -18.48
C GLY A 23 -17.11 50.77 -19.94
N SER A 24 -17.16 49.54 -20.47
CA SER A 24 -18.20 49.05 -21.40
C SER A 24 -17.94 47.60 -21.85
N SER A 25 -19.00 46.78 -21.77
CA SER A 25 -19.30 45.59 -22.57
C SER A 25 -20.56 45.95 -23.37
N PRO A 26 -20.86 45.38 -24.57
CA PRO A 26 -21.37 43.99 -24.67
C PRO A 26 -21.18 43.27 -26.04
N ARG A 27 -21.38 41.93 -26.07
CA ARG A 27 -22.34 41.18 -26.93
C ARG A 27 -21.89 39.75 -27.31
N THR A 28 -22.88 38.88 -27.32
CA THR A 28 -22.92 37.50 -27.81
C THR A 28 -23.48 37.42 -29.25
N SER A 29 -23.04 36.45 -30.06
CA SER A 29 -23.87 35.40 -30.73
C SER A 29 -23.28 34.79 -32.03
N ARG A 30 -23.20 33.44 -32.01
CA ARG A 30 -23.57 32.39 -33.00
C ARG A 30 -23.03 32.33 -34.46
N GLY A 31 -22.63 31.09 -34.84
CA GLY A 31 -22.63 30.50 -36.21
C GLY A 31 -21.42 29.59 -36.46
N SER A 32 -21.44 28.26 -36.20
CA SER A 32 -21.93 27.13 -37.04
C SER A 32 -20.92 26.55 -38.05
N SER A 33 -20.39 25.34 -37.80
CA SER A 33 -20.24 24.25 -38.81
C SER A 33 -19.72 22.92 -38.24
N SER A 34 -20.54 21.89 -38.46
CA SER A 34 -20.43 20.41 -38.58
C SER A 34 -19.07 19.64 -38.70
N PRO A 35 -19.10 18.28 -38.62
CA PRO A 35 -18.16 17.43 -37.88
C PRO A 35 -17.09 16.71 -38.73
N ALA A 36 -16.02 16.24 -38.11
CA ALA A 36 -15.09 15.29 -38.73
C ALA A 36 -14.54 14.26 -37.72
N ALA A 37 -15.00 13.01 -37.94
CA ALA A 37 -14.24 11.76 -37.93
C ALA A 37 -13.13 11.51 -36.88
N GLY A 38 -13.47 10.61 -35.97
CA GLY A 38 -12.67 9.48 -35.49
C GLY A 38 -11.14 9.54 -35.55
N ALA A 39 -10.52 9.73 -34.39
CA ALA A 39 -9.17 9.25 -34.11
C ALA A 39 -9.22 8.27 -32.93
N ARG A 40 -8.95 7.00 -33.22
CA ARG A 40 -8.75 5.93 -32.23
C ARG A 40 -7.69 6.35 -31.21
N PRO A 41 -7.87 6.13 -29.89
CA PRO A 41 -6.78 6.25 -28.95
C PRO A 41 -5.74 5.16 -29.25
N THR A 42 -4.51 5.60 -29.47
CA THR A 42 -3.32 4.77 -29.59
C THR A 42 -3.15 3.96 -28.31
N ARG A 43 -3.06 2.64 -28.48
CA ARG A 43 -2.82 1.63 -27.44
C ARG A 43 -1.48 1.92 -26.78
N GLN A 44 -1.50 2.65 -25.66
CA GLN A 44 -0.31 2.85 -24.82
C GLN A 44 0.16 1.48 -24.30
N SER A 45 1.41 1.17 -24.61
CA SER A 45 2.10 -0.05 -24.20
C SER A 45 2.27 -0.05 -22.69
N ARG A 46 1.58 -0.97 -22.02
CA ARG A 46 1.76 -1.26 -20.59
C ARG A 46 3.23 -1.60 -20.31
N SER A 47 3.74 -1.14 -19.17
CA SER A 47 5.04 -1.58 -18.65
C SER A 47 5.02 -3.12 -18.48
N PRO A 48 6.01 -3.85 -19.03
CA PRO A 48 6.02 -5.32 -19.01
C PRO A 48 6.06 -5.93 -17.62
N ARG A 49 6.56 -5.19 -16.62
CA ARG A 49 6.91 -5.72 -15.29
C ARG A 49 5.72 -5.84 -14.34
N ALA A 50 4.77 -4.89 -14.39
CA ALA A 50 3.57 -4.92 -13.54
C ALA A 50 2.51 -5.91 -14.04
N ARG A 51 2.46 -6.16 -15.35
CA ARG A 51 1.48 -7.08 -15.97
C ARG A 51 1.81 -8.56 -15.73
N ALA A 52 3.09 -8.89 -15.68
CA ALA A 52 3.56 -10.27 -15.48
C ALA A 52 3.27 -10.80 -14.07
N VAL A 53 3.35 -9.94 -13.04
CA VAL A 53 3.24 -10.34 -11.63
C VAL A 53 1.79 -10.65 -11.22
N ASP A 54 0.81 -9.94 -11.78
CA ASP A 54 -0.62 -10.18 -11.51
C ASP A 54 -1.16 -11.43 -12.25
N ASP A 55 -0.73 -11.66 -13.50
CA ASP A 55 -1.21 -12.79 -14.31
C ASP A 55 -0.63 -14.12 -13.78
N GLU A 56 0.66 -14.20 -13.43
CA GLU A 56 1.26 -15.45 -12.92
C GLU A 56 0.73 -15.85 -11.53
N ALA A 57 0.46 -14.90 -10.63
CA ALA A 57 -0.10 -15.20 -9.32
C ALA A 57 -1.57 -15.63 -9.44
N SER A 58 -2.36 -14.92 -10.24
CA SER A 58 -3.77 -15.26 -10.50
C SER A 58 -3.90 -16.60 -11.25
N GLU A 59 -2.97 -16.92 -12.14
CA GLU A 59 -2.88 -18.22 -12.82
C GLU A 59 -2.38 -19.32 -11.90
N ALA A 60 -1.40 -19.09 -11.02
CA ALA A 60 -0.96 -20.08 -10.04
C ALA A 60 -2.08 -20.41 -9.02
N PHE A 61 -2.87 -19.40 -8.63
CA PHE A 61 -4.07 -19.60 -7.80
C PHE A 61 -5.19 -20.32 -8.56
N ARG A 62 -5.50 -19.92 -9.80
CA ARG A 62 -6.50 -20.61 -10.65
C ARG A 62 -6.07 -22.04 -11.04
N GLN A 63 -4.78 -22.29 -11.23
CA GLN A 63 -4.21 -23.60 -11.53
C GLN A 63 -4.25 -24.51 -10.28
N ALA A 64 -4.03 -23.94 -9.09
CA ALA A 64 -4.21 -24.67 -7.83
C ALA A 64 -5.70 -25.00 -7.56
N GLU A 65 -6.61 -24.14 -8.01
CA GLU A 65 -8.07 -24.33 -7.96
C GLU A 65 -8.52 -25.40 -8.97
N ALA A 66 -8.09 -25.33 -10.23
CA ALA A 66 -8.41 -26.30 -11.29
C ALA A 66 -7.81 -27.70 -11.03
N ASN A 67 -6.60 -27.78 -10.47
CA ASN A 67 -5.99 -29.04 -10.06
C ASN A 67 -6.73 -29.68 -8.87
N ALA A 68 -7.46 -28.90 -8.06
CA ALA A 68 -8.28 -29.42 -6.97
C ALA A 68 -9.62 -29.98 -7.47
N GLU A 69 -10.19 -29.43 -8.55
CA GLU A 69 -11.45 -29.89 -9.15
C GLU A 69 -11.29 -31.20 -9.96
N SER A 70 -10.17 -31.38 -10.67
CA SER A 70 -9.92 -32.59 -11.48
C SER A 70 -9.71 -33.87 -10.66
N ILE A 71 -9.32 -33.75 -9.39
CA ILE A 71 -9.11 -34.90 -8.48
C ILE A 71 -10.46 -35.36 -7.84
N GLY A 72 -11.55 -34.59 -8.03
CA GLY A 72 -12.87 -34.85 -7.44
C GLY A 72 -13.82 -35.72 -8.26
N ARG A 73 -13.49 -36.12 -9.50
CA ARG A 73 -14.32 -37.01 -10.32
C ARG A 73 -13.59 -38.31 -10.64
N SER A 74 -13.73 -39.29 -9.74
CA SER A 74 -13.61 -40.69 -10.11
C SER A 74 -14.91 -41.39 -9.73
N GLU A 75 -15.62 -41.87 -10.74
CA GLU A 75 -16.87 -42.61 -10.64
C GLU A 75 -16.68 -43.88 -9.81
N LYS A 76 -17.67 -44.20 -8.96
CA LYS A 76 -17.75 -45.46 -8.22
C LYS A 76 -18.30 -46.57 -9.14
N PRO A 77 -17.70 -47.76 -9.17
CA PRO A 77 -18.41 -48.98 -9.51
C PRO A 77 -18.79 -49.78 -8.25
N ASP A 78 -19.87 -50.54 -8.41
CA ASP A 78 -20.67 -51.25 -7.43
C ASP A 78 -19.94 -52.23 -6.48
N ALA A 79 -20.60 -52.43 -5.34
CA ALA A 79 -20.19 -53.27 -4.23
C ALA A 79 -20.42 -54.77 -4.46
N ARG A 80 -19.54 -55.60 -3.87
CA ARG A 80 -19.83 -56.89 -3.20
C ARG A 80 -18.62 -57.32 -2.30
N PRO A 81 -18.84 -58.20 -1.29
CA PRO A 81 -18.22 -58.02 0.03
C PRO A 81 -17.09 -59.02 0.39
N ASP A 82 -16.51 -58.75 1.56
CA ASP A 82 -15.68 -59.60 2.45
C ASP A 82 -14.22 -59.88 2.10
N ALA A 83 -13.33 -59.19 2.83
CA ALA A 83 -12.24 -59.81 3.60
C ALA A 83 -11.56 -58.75 4.50
N GLN A 84 -11.68 -58.92 5.81
CA GLN A 84 -10.92 -58.15 6.80
C GLN A 84 -9.43 -58.40 6.60
N ARG A 85 -8.68 -57.35 6.23
CA ARG A 85 -7.22 -57.33 6.34
C ARG A 85 -6.80 -55.96 6.87
N GLU A 86 -6.64 -55.87 8.19
CA GLU A 86 -6.03 -54.72 8.86
C GLU A 86 -4.55 -54.61 8.45
N THR A 87 -4.27 -53.88 7.38
CA THR A 87 -2.90 -53.44 7.10
C THR A 87 -2.60 -52.22 7.96
N LYS A 88 -1.95 -52.45 9.09
CA LYS A 88 -1.36 -51.43 9.96
C LYS A 88 -0.38 -50.59 9.12
N ARG A 89 -0.80 -49.38 8.73
CA ARG A 89 -0.01 -48.43 7.93
C ARG A 89 1.15 -47.91 8.81
N VAL A 90 2.28 -48.61 8.79
CA VAL A 90 3.51 -48.14 9.45
C VAL A 90 3.97 -46.86 8.74
N ARG A 91 3.95 -45.73 9.47
CA ARG A 91 4.51 -44.46 8.97
C ARG A 91 6.02 -44.64 8.83
N ARG A 92 6.48 -44.88 7.59
CA ARG A 92 7.90 -44.98 7.25
C ARG A 92 8.59 -43.66 7.62
N ALA A 93 9.60 -43.72 8.49
CA ALA A 93 10.41 -42.55 8.83
C ALA A 93 11.05 -41.96 7.56
N PRO A 94 11.15 -40.63 7.44
CA PRO A 94 11.78 -40.01 6.28
C PRO A 94 13.25 -40.42 6.19
N SER A 95 13.73 -40.65 4.96
CA SER A 95 15.16 -40.90 4.69
C SER A 95 16.02 -39.76 5.23
N PRO A 96 17.21 -40.02 5.80
CA PRO A 96 18.10 -39.01 6.37
C PRO A 96 18.37 -37.83 5.43
N ALA A 97 18.48 -38.06 4.12
CA ALA A 97 18.65 -37.01 3.12
C ALA A 97 17.46 -36.03 3.06
N ARG A 98 16.22 -36.55 3.11
CA ARG A 98 15.00 -35.72 3.16
C ARG A 98 14.81 -35.02 4.50
N ALA A 99 15.36 -35.57 5.58
CA ALA A 99 15.37 -34.89 6.88
C ALA A 99 16.34 -33.70 6.87
N ALA A 100 17.55 -33.89 6.32
CA ALA A 100 18.54 -32.81 6.17
C ALA A 100 18.06 -31.67 5.24
N GLU A 101 17.41 -31.98 4.11
CA GLU A 101 16.80 -30.96 3.24
C GLU A 101 15.65 -30.21 3.92
N ARG A 102 14.90 -30.87 4.80
CA ARG A 102 13.85 -30.24 5.61
C ARG A 102 14.43 -29.31 6.67
N GLU A 103 15.54 -29.69 7.29
CA GLU A 103 16.26 -28.85 8.25
C GLU A 103 16.79 -27.57 7.56
N GLN A 104 17.36 -27.70 6.36
CA GLN A 104 17.88 -26.59 5.56
C GLN A 104 16.80 -25.67 4.96
N SER A 105 15.53 -26.04 5.01
CA SER A 105 14.39 -25.24 4.53
C SER A 105 13.48 -24.78 5.66
N ARG A 106 13.94 -24.93 6.90
CA ARG A 106 13.21 -24.53 8.08
C ARG A 106 13.58 -23.11 8.45
N VAL A 107 12.54 -22.33 8.68
CA VAL A 107 12.65 -20.98 9.19
C VAL A 107 11.90 -20.92 10.51
N THR A 108 12.51 -20.29 11.51
CA THR A 108 12.00 -20.22 12.88
C THR A 108 12.04 -18.79 13.40
N GLU A 109 11.11 -18.49 14.31
CA GLU A 109 11.07 -17.24 15.09
C GLU A 109 11.06 -15.96 14.25
N GLN A 110 10.45 -16.03 13.07
CA GLN A 110 10.42 -14.93 12.13
C GLN A 110 9.33 -13.93 12.47
N PRO A 111 9.68 -12.66 12.75
CA PRO A 111 8.70 -11.63 13.03
C PRO A 111 7.87 -11.33 11.78
N GLY A 112 6.55 -11.30 11.94
CA GLY A 112 5.65 -11.04 10.83
C GLY A 112 4.24 -10.64 11.23
N PHE A 113 3.47 -10.25 10.23
CA PHE A 113 2.07 -9.86 10.34
C PHE A 113 1.26 -10.60 9.29
N VAL A 114 0.06 -11.05 9.66
CA VAL A 114 -0.92 -11.51 8.67
C VAL A 114 -1.45 -10.29 7.93
N LEU A 115 -1.33 -10.29 6.60
CA LEU A 115 -1.93 -9.28 5.72
C LEU A 115 -3.35 -9.68 5.32
N HIS A 116 -3.51 -10.96 4.97
CA HIS A 116 -4.79 -11.52 4.53
C HIS A 116 -4.87 -13.03 4.80
N SER A 117 -6.09 -13.55 4.93
CA SER A 117 -6.35 -14.98 5.13
C SER A 117 -7.50 -15.49 4.27
N TYR A 118 -7.33 -16.63 3.63
CA TYR A 118 -8.33 -17.30 2.79
C TYR A 118 -8.64 -18.71 3.32
N PRO A 119 -9.92 -19.14 3.37
CA PRO A 119 -10.27 -20.53 3.59
C PRO A 119 -9.59 -21.45 2.57
N TYR A 120 -8.91 -22.50 3.03
CA TYR A 120 -8.26 -23.48 2.15
C TYR A 120 -8.56 -24.90 2.62
N ARG A 121 -9.23 -25.68 1.78
CA ARG A 121 -9.80 -26.98 2.16
C ARG A 121 -10.73 -26.88 3.37
N GLU A 122 -11.17 -28.03 3.87
CA GLU A 122 -12.11 -28.10 4.98
C GLU A 122 -11.54 -27.47 6.26
N THR A 123 -10.29 -27.77 6.61
CA THR A 123 -9.71 -27.43 7.92
C THR A 123 -8.54 -26.45 7.90
N SER A 124 -8.09 -25.97 6.75
CA SER A 124 -6.86 -25.16 6.65
C SER A 124 -7.14 -23.73 6.18
N LEU A 125 -6.14 -22.86 6.32
CA LEU A 125 -6.13 -21.51 5.74
C LEU A 125 -4.89 -21.35 4.86
N ILE A 126 -5.00 -20.54 3.82
CA ILE A 126 -3.83 -19.89 3.21
C ILE A 126 -3.77 -18.48 3.80
N ILE A 127 -2.61 -18.08 4.29
CA ILE A 127 -2.36 -16.73 4.80
C ILE A 127 -1.26 -16.08 3.96
N ASP A 128 -1.48 -14.81 3.65
CA ASP A 128 -0.44 -13.93 3.13
C ASP A 128 0.13 -13.15 4.31
N VAL A 129 1.45 -13.20 4.48
CA VAL A 129 2.14 -12.60 5.62
C VAL A 129 3.26 -11.70 5.13
N LEU A 130 3.40 -10.53 5.77
CA LEU A 130 4.61 -9.72 5.67
C LEU A 130 5.56 -10.16 6.78
N THR A 131 6.75 -10.62 6.42
CA THR A 131 7.81 -10.98 7.36
C THR A 131 8.96 -10.00 7.23
N ARG A 132 9.73 -9.84 8.30
CA ARG A 132 10.89 -8.94 8.32
C ARG A 132 11.96 -9.41 7.33
N ASP A 133 12.46 -10.62 7.53
CA ASP A 133 13.68 -11.07 6.85
C ASP A 133 13.41 -11.78 5.50
N HIS A 134 12.14 -12.12 5.22
CA HIS A 134 11.75 -12.85 4.00
C HIS A 134 10.69 -12.12 3.16
N GLY A 135 10.34 -10.88 3.52
CA GLY A 135 9.36 -10.10 2.78
C GLY A 135 7.96 -10.71 2.83
N ARG A 136 7.19 -10.51 1.76
CA ARG A 136 5.83 -11.04 1.64
C ARG A 136 5.85 -12.51 1.18
N ILE A 137 5.22 -13.40 1.94
CA ILE A 137 5.19 -14.83 1.65
C ILE A 137 3.80 -15.44 1.88
N ALA A 138 3.47 -16.49 1.12
CA ALA A 138 2.25 -17.25 1.30
C ALA A 138 2.49 -18.53 2.11
N LEU A 139 1.68 -18.74 3.16
CA LEU A 139 1.78 -19.90 4.05
C LEU A 139 0.46 -20.67 4.12
N VAL A 140 0.53 -22.00 4.13
CA VAL A 140 -0.61 -22.88 4.47
C VAL A 140 -0.58 -23.17 5.96
N ALA A 141 -1.62 -22.74 6.66
CA ALA A 141 -1.88 -23.05 8.06
C ALA A 141 -2.81 -24.28 8.16
N LYS A 142 -2.20 -25.47 8.23
CA LYS A 142 -2.94 -26.75 8.25
C LYS A 142 -3.71 -26.90 9.55
N GLY A 143 -5.00 -27.22 9.45
CA GLY A 143 -5.85 -27.42 10.63
C GLY A 143 -6.18 -26.13 11.40
N ALA A 144 -5.86 -24.95 10.88
CA ALA A 144 -6.13 -23.67 11.52
C ALA A 144 -7.62 -23.41 11.80
N LYS A 145 -8.53 -24.02 11.04
CA LYS A 145 -9.98 -23.86 11.22
C LYS A 145 -10.57 -24.78 12.30
N ARG A 146 -9.82 -25.78 12.79
CA ARG A 146 -10.33 -26.74 13.78
C ARG A 146 -10.66 -26.03 15.10
N PRO A 147 -11.73 -26.42 15.83
CA PRO A 147 -12.16 -25.74 17.05
C PRO A 147 -11.06 -25.57 18.11
N HIS A 148 -10.21 -26.58 18.30
CA HIS A 148 -9.13 -26.58 19.29
C HIS A 148 -7.74 -26.30 18.69
N SER A 149 -7.68 -25.66 17.51
CA SER A 149 -6.40 -25.34 16.89
C SER A 149 -5.74 -24.15 17.58
N ALA A 150 -4.48 -24.33 18.02
CA ALA A 150 -3.67 -23.24 18.55
C ALA A 150 -3.49 -22.09 17.55
N LEU A 151 -3.57 -22.37 16.24
CA LEU A 151 -3.44 -21.36 15.18
C LEU A 151 -4.71 -20.51 14.99
N ARG A 152 -5.89 -20.96 15.45
CA ARG A 152 -7.18 -20.31 15.15
C ARG A 152 -7.28 -18.91 15.73
N GLY A 153 -6.79 -18.72 16.96
CA GLY A 153 -6.83 -17.43 17.66
C GLY A 153 -5.64 -16.52 17.36
N VAL A 154 -4.52 -17.08 16.90
CA VAL A 154 -3.27 -16.34 16.73
C VAL A 154 -3.16 -15.68 15.35
N LEU A 155 -3.75 -16.28 14.31
CA LEU A 155 -3.65 -15.78 12.93
C LEU A 155 -4.58 -14.60 12.63
N GLN A 156 -4.53 -13.57 13.47
CA GLN A 156 -5.26 -12.31 13.28
C GLN A 156 -4.41 -11.27 12.56
N THR A 157 -5.07 -10.47 11.71
CA THR A 157 -4.47 -9.28 11.09
C THR A 157 -4.06 -8.24 12.14
N PHE A 158 -3.04 -7.45 11.82
CA PHE A 158 -2.51 -6.34 12.64
C PHE A 158 -1.84 -6.75 13.96
N GLN A 159 -1.79 -8.05 14.28
CA GLN A 159 -1.10 -8.54 15.47
C GLN A 159 0.34 -8.94 15.13
N PRO A 160 1.34 -8.54 15.95
CA PRO A 160 2.73 -8.98 15.75
C PRO A 160 2.86 -10.46 16.09
N LEU A 161 3.39 -11.24 15.16
CA LEU A 161 3.58 -12.68 15.29
C LEU A 161 5.05 -13.09 15.18
N SER A 162 5.40 -14.15 15.90
CA SER A 162 6.59 -14.95 15.67
C SER A 162 6.17 -16.20 14.89
N LEU A 163 6.67 -16.32 13.66
CA LEU A 163 6.26 -17.32 12.69
C LEU A 163 7.38 -18.34 12.45
N ALA A 164 7.01 -19.61 12.25
CA ALA A 164 7.94 -20.63 11.80
C ALA A 164 7.30 -21.45 10.68
N TRP A 165 8.05 -21.75 9.63
CA TRP A 165 7.56 -22.51 8.49
C TRP A 165 8.63 -23.43 7.88
N LEU A 166 8.17 -24.30 6.98
CA LEU A 166 8.99 -25.23 6.21
C LEU A 166 8.69 -25.08 4.72
N GLY A 167 9.73 -25.22 3.90
CA GLY A 167 9.65 -25.33 2.44
C GLY A 167 10.25 -24.13 1.70
N LYS A 168 10.54 -24.32 0.41
CA LYS A 168 11.23 -23.35 -0.47
C LYS A 168 10.42 -22.91 -1.69
N GLY A 169 9.17 -23.38 -1.84
CA GLY A 169 8.29 -22.98 -2.95
C GLY A 169 7.46 -21.73 -2.62
N GLU A 170 6.66 -21.31 -3.62
CA GLU A 170 5.70 -20.20 -3.54
C GLU A 170 4.72 -20.30 -2.37
N LEU A 171 4.36 -21.52 -2.00
CA LEU A 171 3.44 -21.80 -0.91
C LEU A 171 4.12 -22.71 0.11
N ARG A 172 4.44 -22.15 1.28
CA ARG A 172 5.18 -22.84 2.35
C ARG A 172 4.21 -23.35 3.43
N THR A 173 4.64 -24.28 4.27
CA THR A 173 3.78 -24.80 5.35
C THR A 173 4.10 -24.10 6.65
N LEU A 174 3.12 -23.40 7.23
CA LEU A 174 3.22 -22.85 8.58
C LEU A 174 3.30 -23.99 9.58
N THR A 175 4.29 -23.93 10.47
CA THR A 175 4.53 -24.91 11.53
C THR A 175 4.23 -24.37 12.93
N LYS A 176 4.47 -23.08 13.14
CA LYS A 176 4.25 -22.39 14.43
C LYS A 176 3.87 -20.95 14.16
N ALA A 177 2.95 -20.43 14.96
CA ALA A 177 2.69 -19.00 15.05
C ALA A 177 2.43 -18.69 16.52
N GLU A 178 3.11 -17.68 17.04
CA GLU A 178 2.95 -17.19 18.41
C GLU A 178 2.70 -15.70 18.38
N TRP A 179 1.76 -15.24 19.20
CA TRP A 179 1.53 -13.82 19.39
C TRP A 179 2.64 -13.24 20.25
N VAL A 180 3.27 -12.18 19.77
CA VAL A 180 4.35 -11.49 20.49
C VAL A 180 3.78 -10.43 21.43
N GLY A 181 2.58 -9.92 21.16
CA GLY A 181 2.00 -8.80 21.89
C GLY A 181 2.58 -7.45 21.48
N GLY A 182 2.27 -6.42 22.25
CA GLY A 182 2.86 -5.08 22.10
C GLY A 182 2.09 -4.09 21.22
N LEU A 183 1.04 -4.52 20.52
CA LEU A 183 0.13 -3.60 19.81
C LEU A 183 -1.28 -3.66 20.39
N ARG A 184 -1.88 -2.48 20.56
CA ARG A 184 -3.30 -2.34 20.84
C ARG A 184 -4.11 -2.69 19.57
N PRO A 185 -5.25 -3.39 19.68
CA PRO A 185 -6.11 -3.66 18.53
C PRO A 185 -6.56 -2.37 17.83
N LEU A 186 -6.68 -2.41 16.50
CA LEU A 186 -7.26 -1.31 15.73
C LEU A 186 -8.79 -1.38 15.81
N GLU A 187 -9.43 -0.22 15.92
CA GLU A 187 -10.88 -0.07 16.01
C GLU A 187 -11.36 1.08 15.11
N GLY A 188 -12.65 1.07 14.73
CA GLY A 188 -13.27 2.15 13.95
C GLY A 188 -12.51 2.52 12.67
N ASP A 189 -12.27 3.81 12.46
CA ASP A 189 -11.56 4.34 11.28
C ASP A 189 -10.10 3.87 11.19
N ALA A 190 -9.45 3.61 12.33
CA ALA A 190 -8.10 3.08 12.37
C ALA A 190 -8.04 1.66 11.81
N LEU A 191 -9.08 0.85 12.04
CA LEU A 191 -9.18 -0.51 11.48
C LEU A 191 -9.27 -0.47 9.94
N LEU A 192 -10.09 0.43 9.38
CA LEU A 192 -10.17 0.64 7.94
C LEU A 192 -8.85 1.14 7.36
N SER A 193 -8.16 2.03 8.09
CA SER A 193 -6.82 2.48 7.73
C SER A 193 -5.81 1.33 7.73
N GLY A 194 -5.89 0.41 8.69
CA GLY A 194 -5.08 -0.81 8.71
C GLY A 194 -5.30 -1.70 7.48
N PHE A 195 -6.54 -1.93 7.09
CA PHE A 195 -6.84 -2.71 5.88
C PHE A 195 -6.32 -2.03 4.61
N TYR A 196 -6.37 -0.71 4.54
CA TYR A 196 -5.77 0.06 3.46
C TYR A 196 -4.25 -0.19 3.36
N LEU A 197 -3.53 -0.16 4.49
CA LEU A 197 -2.10 -0.47 4.54
C LEU A 197 -1.81 -1.90 4.05
N ASN A 198 -2.59 -2.89 4.50
CA ASN A 198 -2.43 -4.27 4.07
C ASN A 198 -2.65 -4.43 2.57
N GLU A 199 -3.68 -3.78 2.03
CA GLU A 199 -3.97 -3.81 0.60
C GLU A 199 -2.81 -3.20 -0.20
N LEU A 200 -2.25 -2.07 0.24
CA LEU A 200 -1.08 -1.48 -0.37
C LEU A 200 0.13 -2.43 -0.36
N LEU A 201 0.43 -3.08 0.76
CA LEU A 201 1.51 -4.07 0.84
C LEU A 201 1.29 -5.25 -0.12
N VAL A 202 0.04 -5.70 -0.27
CA VAL A 202 -0.34 -6.76 -1.22
C VAL A 202 -0.21 -6.30 -2.68
N LYS A 203 -0.35 -5.01 -2.97
CA LYS A 203 -0.24 -4.50 -4.34
C LYS A 203 1.17 -4.08 -4.74
N PHE A 204 1.96 -3.58 -3.81
CA PHE A 204 3.25 -2.95 -4.11
C PHE A 204 4.47 -3.80 -3.78
N CYS A 205 4.39 -4.73 -2.81
CA CYS A 205 5.53 -5.59 -2.46
C CYS A 205 5.59 -6.82 -3.37
N ALA A 206 6.78 -7.15 -3.87
CA ALA A 206 7.01 -8.45 -4.49
C ALA A 206 7.02 -9.57 -3.45
N ARG A 207 6.78 -10.82 -3.87
CA ARG A 207 6.97 -11.97 -3.00
C ARG A 207 8.46 -12.24 -2.79
N ASP A 208 8.79 -12.73 -1.60
CA ASP A 208 10.17 -13.11 -1.24
C ASP A 208 11.21 -11.97 -1.37
N ASP A 209 10.74 -10.72 -1.35
CA ASP A 209 11.57 -9.50 -1.40
C ASP A 209 11.48 -8.77 -0.04
N PRO A 210 12.50 -8.88 0.83
CA PRO A 210 12.48 -8.28 2.15
C PRO A 210 12.71 -6.76 2.10
N HIS A 211 11.88 -6.03 2.84
CA HIS A 211 11.97 -4.58 3.00
C HIS A 211 11.99 -4.21 4.50
N ASP A 212 13.16 -4.32 5.14
CA ASP A 212 13.31 -4.11 6.60
C ASP A 212 12.77 -2.76 7.07
N LYS A 213 13.08 -1.68 6.35
CA LYS A 213 12.62 -0.33 6.70
C LYS A 213 11.11 -0.21 6.59
N LEU A 214 10.52 -0.75 5.53
CA LEU A 214 9.07 -0.76 5.34
C LEU A 214 8.37 -1.59 6.42
N PHE A 215 8.96 -2.72 6.82
CA PHE A 215 8.45 -3.55 7.92
C PHE A 215 8.39 -2.77 9.24
N GLN A 216 9.49 -2.09 9.60
CA GLN A 216 9.54 -1.28 10.83
C GLN A 216 8.58 -0.09 10.76
N HIS A 217 8.48 0.53 9.59
CA HIS A 217 7.57 1.65 9.40
C HIS A 217 6.11 1.19 9.48
N TYR A 218 5.74 0.05 8.90
CA TYR A 218 4.41 -0.56 9.05
C TYR A 218 4.04 -0.79 10.52
N LEU A 219 4.94 -1.38 11.32
CA LEU A 219 4.75 -1.55 12.76
C LEU A 219 4.48 -0.20 13.47
N THR A 220 5.28 0.81 13.15
CA THR A 220 5.16 2.16 13.72
C THR A 220 3.83 2.82 13.31
N THR A 221 3.43 2.69 12.04
CA THR A 221 2.15 3.17 11.51
C THR A 221 0.97 2.51 12.25
N LEU A 222 0.99 1.19 12.44
CA LEU A 222 -0.03 0.48 13.23
C LEU A 222 -0.10 0.99 14.66
N HIS A 223 1.04 1.22 15.31
CA HIS A 223 1.11 1.76 16.66
C HIS A 223 0.45 3.14 16.76
N HIS A 224 0.77 4.07 15.86
CA HIS A 224 0.17 5.42 15.85
C HIS A 224 -1.34 5.37 15.59
N LEU A 225 -1.79 4.55 14.64
CA LEU A 225 -3.22 4.35 14.37
C LEU A 225 -3.95 3.79 15.60
N ALA A 226 -3.37 2.83 16.30
CA ALA A 226 -3.97 2.25 17.50
C ALA A 226 -4.09 3.25 18.67
N HIS A 227 -3.26 4.31 18.67
CA HIS A 227 -3.29 5.38 19.67
C HIS A 227 -4.14 6.59 19.23
N GLY A 228 -4.85 6.49 18.11
CA GLY A 228 -5.79 7.52 17.66
C GLY A 228 -5.12 8.76 17.08
N GLU A 229 -3.86 8.66 16.67
CA GLU A 229 -3.21 9.76 15.97
C GLU A 229 -3.85 10.01 14.59
N PRO A 230 -3.74 11.23 14.03
CA PRO A 230 -4.44 11.57 12.79
C PRO A 230 -4.01 10.71 11.60
N ALA A 231 -4.88 9.76 11.21
CA ALA A 231 -4.64 8.84 10.09
C ALA A 231 -4.28 9.56 8.78
N GLY A 232 -4.82 10.77 8.56
CA GLY A 232 -4.51 11.59 7.41
C GLY A 232 -3.01 11.79 7.18
N ILE A 233 -2.24 12.01 8.26
CA ILE A 233 -0.79 12.26 8.24
C ILE A 233 -0.03 10.93 8.20
N ILE A 234 -0.35 10.03 9.11
CA ILE A 234 0.32 8.72 9.30
C ILE A 234 0.31 7.91 8.00
N LEU A 235 -0.81 7.93 7.27
CA LEU A 235 -0.92 7.23 6.00
C LEU A 235 -0.02 7.83 4.91
N ARG A 236 0.21 9.16 4.88
CA ARG A 236 1.11 9.76 3.87
C ARG A 236 2.57 9.42 4.14
N ALA A 237 2.97 9.45 5.40
CA ALA A 237 4.29 8.99 5.83
C ALA A 237 4.53 7.55 5.34
N PHE A 238 3.57 6.65 5.60
CA PHE A 238 3.65 5.26 5.16
C PHE A 238 3.71 5.10 3.65
N GLU A 239 2.82 5.75 2.90
CA GLU A 239 2.77 5.66 1.44
C GLU A 239 4.08 6.12 0.78
N ARG A 240 4.68 7.19 1.31
CA ARG A 240 5.97 7.70 0.85
C ARG A 240 7.07 6.67 1.07
N VAL A 241 7.14 6.06 2.25
CA VAL A 241 8.11 5.01 2.56
C VAL A 241 7.87 3.77 1.69
N LEU A 242 6.62 3.34 1.55
CA LEU A 242 6.24 2.23 0.68
C LEU A 242 6.74 2.44 -0.74
N LEU A 243 6.36 3.55 -1.39
CA LEU A 243 6.75 3.82 -2.78
C LEU A 243 8.27 3.91 -2.95
N ARG A 244 8.98 4.43 -1.94
CA ARG A 244 10.45 4.50 -1.98
C ARG A 244 11.10 3.13 -1.86
N GLU A 245 10.72 2.36 -0.85
CA GLU A 245 11.36 1.06 -0.57
C GLU A 245 11.03 0.02 -1.65
N THR A 246 9.88 0.14 -2.31
CA THR A 246 9.49 -0.71 -3.45
C THR A 246 9.98 -0.16 -4.80
N GLY A 247 10.69 0.97 -4.83
CA GLY A 247 11.33 1.53 -6.01
C GLY A 247 10.40 2.28 -6.99
N TYR A 248 9.16 2.57 -6.60
CA TYR A 248 8.20 3.34 -7.39
C TYR A 248 8.36 4.86 -7.24
N ALA A 249 9.06 5.34 -6.22
CA ALA A 249 9.34 6.76 -6.04
C ALA A 249 10.82 7.02 -5.73
N VAL A 250 11.36 8.04 -6.38
CA VAL A 250 12.66 8.63 -6.04
C VAL A 250 12.51 9.70 -4.95
N ALA A 251 13.62 10.32 -4.56
CA ALA A 251 13.64 11.40 -3.58
C ALA A 251 12.74 12.58 -3.98
N PHE A 252 12.01 13.15 -3.02
CA PHE A 252 11.09 14.27 -3.23
C PHE A 252 11.81 15.62 -3.15
N ASP A 253 13.01 15.67 -2.55
CA ASP A 253 13.80 16.89 -2.36
C ASP A 253 14.77 17.19 -3.50
N ARG A 254 14.83 16.37 -4.56
CA ARG A 254 15.72 16.57 -5.71
C ARG A 254 14.95 16.68 -7.01
N CYS A 255 15.24 17.75 -7.75
CA CYS A 255 14.70 17.93 -9.08
C CYS A 255 15.52 17.16 -10.11
N THR A 256 14.87 16.31 -10.91
CA THR A 256 15.56 15.47 -11.89
C THR A 256 15.98 16.23 -13.14
N GLN A 257 15.27 17.30 -13.50
CA GLN A 257 15.63 18.16 -14.63
C GLN A 257 16.82 19.08 -14.32
N THR A 258 16.81 19.75 -13.16
CA THR A 258 17.89 20.68 -12.78
C THR A 258 19.05 19.98 -12.06
N ARG A 259 18.85 18.73 -11.60
CA ARG A 259 19.76 17.95 -10.75
C ARG A 259 20.08 18.61 -9.39
N GLY A 260 19.41 19.71 -9.07
CA GLY A 260 19.54 20.46 -7.83
C GLY A 260 18.48 20.08 -6.80
N LYS A 261 18.60 20.66 -5.59
CA LYS A 261 17.56 20.55 -4.56
C LYS A 261 16.30 21.30 -4.99
N VAL A 262 15.15 20.81 -4.52
CA VAL A 262 13.87 21.50 -4.61
C VAL A 262 13.92 22.82 -3.84
N THR A 263 13.36 23.87 -4.43
CA THR A 263 13.27 25.20 -3.83
C THR A 263 11.87 25.39 -3.24
N ALA A 264 11.79 25.84 -1.98
CA ALA A 264 10.55 25.87 -1.21
C ALA A 264 9.40 26.65 -1.86
N ASP A 265 9.70 27.76 -2.52
CA ASP A 265 8.75 28.73 -3.08
C ASP A 265 8.32 28.42 -4.53
N ARG A 266 8.92 27.41 -5.17
CA ARG A 266 8.64 27.04 -6.55
C ARG A 266 7.56 25.96 -6.65
N ARG A 267 6.87 25.91 -7.79
CA ARG A 267 5.87 24.88 -8.09
C ARG A 267 6.47 23.72 -8.87
N TYR A 268 6.11 22.52 -8.49
CA TYR A 268 6.61 21.27 -9.04
C TYR A 268 5.46 20.31 -9.36
N VAL A 269 5.76 19.37 -10.24
CA VAL A 269 5.00 18.13 -10.39
C VAL A 269 5.92 16.94 -10.15
N PHE A 270 5.35 15.83 -9.73
CA PHE A 270 6.08 14.56 -9.62
C PHE A 270 5.69 13.68 -10.81
N HIS A 271 6.63 13.46 -11.72
CA HIS A 271 6.44 12.49 -12.79
C HIS A 271 6.62 11.09 -12.20
N PRO A 272 5.66 10.15 -12.36
CA PRO A 272 5.75 8.82 -11.76
C PRO A 272 7.07 8.09 -12.09
N ASP A 273 7.50 8.11 -13.35
CA ASP A 273 8.72 7.43 -13.76
C ASP A 273 10.02 8.22 -13.53
N TRP A 274 9.95 9.55 -13.40
CA TRP A 274 11.14 10.42 -13.46
C TRP A 274 11.31 11.31 -12.23
N GLY A 275 10.39 11.28 -11.29
CA GLY A 275 10.45 12.11 -10.08
C GLY A 275 10.11 13.59 -10.31
N VAL A 276 10.64 14.42 -9.42
CA VAL A 276 10.26 15.82 -9.30
C VAL A 276 10.84 16.68 -10.43
N ARG A 277 9.98 17.47 -11.07
CA ARG A 277 10.37 18.50 -12.04
C ARG A 277 9.56 19.78 -11.87
N PRO A 278 10.06 20.95 -12.32
CA PRO A 278 9.29 22.18 -12.27
C PRO A 278 7.98 22.04 -13.06
N ALA A 279 6.92 22.65 -12.55
CA ALA A 279 5.65 22.71 -13.25
C ALA A 279 5.77 23.64 -14.47
N ARG A 280 5.20 23.23 -15.61
CA ARG A 280 5.28 23.97 -16.88
C ARG A 280 4.08 24.89 -17.13
N GLY A 281 2.97 24.68 -16.42
CA GLY A 281 1.74 25.47 -16.54
C GLY A 281 0.74 24.91 -17.57
N ASP A 282 1.16 23.97 -18.39
CA ASP A 282 0.34 23.21 -19.36
C ASP A 282 0.15 21.74 -18.92
N GLU A 283 0.31 21.47 -17.63
CA GLU A 283 0.18 20.13 -17.07
C GLU A 283 -1.24 19.59 -17.29
N PRO A 284 -1.40 18.27 -17.52
CA PRO A 284 -2.71 17.65 -17.53
C PRO A 284 -3.48 17.97 -16.24
N SER A 285 -4.79 18.15 -16.32
CA SER A 285 -5.60 18.62 -15.19
C SER A 285 -5.65 17.65 -14.00
N ASP A 286 -5.32 16.38 -14.24
CA ASP A 286 -5.22 15.33 -13.24
C ASP A 286 -3.85 15.27 -12.53
N TRP A 287 -2.84 16.00 -13.02
CA TRP A 287 -1.51 16.05 -12.42
C TRP A 287 -1.46 17.03 -11.25
N PRO A 288 -1.15 16.57 -10.02
CA PRO A 288 -1.06 17.46 -8.88
C PRO A 288 0.15 18.38 -9.01
N VAL A 289 -0.12 19.69 -9.01
CA VAL A 289 0.91 20.72 -8.85
C VAL A 289 1.06 21.03 -7.36
N VAL A 290 2.27 20.87 -6.84
CA VAL A 290 2.60 21.08 -5.43
C VAL A 290 3.66 22.16 -5.26
N ILE A 291 3.67 22.83 -4.12
CA ILE A 291 4.74 23.78 -3.78
C ILE A 291 5.96 23.00 -3.29
N GLY A 292 7.17 23.49 -3.56
CA GLY A 292 8.41 22.83 -3.18
C GLY A 292 8.52 22.59 -1.68
N GLN A 293 7.97 23.49 -0.86
CA GLN A 293 7.92 23.29 0.60
C GLN A 293 7.21 21.98 0.97
N THR A 294 6.09 21.64 0.33
CA THR A 294 5.40 20.36 0.55
C THR A 294 6.32 19.17 0.28
N LEU A 295 7.12 19.21 -0.80
CA LEU A 295 8.01 18.11 -1.13
C LEU A 295 9.15 17.96 -0.13
N LEU A 296 9.70 19.08 0.34
CA LEU A 296 10.75 19.10 1.37
C LEU A 296 10.21 18.59 2.72
N ASP A 297 9.03 19.06 3.10
CA ASP A 297 8.30 18.63 4.30
C ASP A 297 8.03 17.12 4.26
N MET A 298 7.51 16.63 3.12
CA MET A 298 7.30 15.21 2.89
C MET A 298 8.61 14.43 2.99
N GLU A 299 9.74 14.91 2.45
CA GLU A 299 11.04 14.24 2.57
C GLU A 299 11.49 14.14 4.05
N GLN A 300 11.14 15.13 4.87
CA GLN A 300 11.49 15.18 6.29
C GLN A 300 10.47 14.52 7.22
N ASP A 301 9.38 13.97 6.67
CA ASP A 301 8.24 13.43 7.43
C ASP A 301 7.51 14.47 8.30
N ASP A 302 7.60 15.76 7.93
CA ASP A 302 6.92 16.85 8.61
C ASP A 302 5.58 17.15 7.93
N TYR A 303 4.46 16.91 8.61
CA TYR A 303 3.11 17.22 8.10
C TYR A 303 2.40 18.26 8.97
N SER A 304 3.15 19.11 9.68
CA SER A 304 2.59 20.15 10.55
C SER A 304 1.79 21.21 9.78
N ARG A 305 2.11 21.47 8.51
CA ARG A 305 1.43 22.48 7.67
C ARG A 305 0.18 21.89 7.01
N ALA A 306 -0.93 22.61 7.10
CA ALA A 306 -2.19 22.23 6.44
C ALA A 306 -2.05 22.09 4.91
N GLN A 307 -1.26 22.97 4.28
CA GLN A 307 -0.97 22.89 2.85
C GLN A 307 -0.24 21.59 2.49
N THR A 308 0.74 21.18 3.30
CA THR A 308 1.49 19.94 3.12
C THR A 308 0.57 18.73 3.24
N VAL A 309 -0.32 18.69 4.24
CA VAL A 309 -1.32 17.61 4.39
C VAL A 309 -2.22 17.52 3.15
N GLN A 310 -2.74 18.65 2.67
CA GLN A 310 -3.62 18.67 1.50
C GLN A 310 -2.90 18.24 0.22
N GLN A 311 -1.73 18.81 -0.05
CA GLN A 311 -0.99 18.54 -1.29
C GLN A 311 -0.38 17.14 -1.32
N SER A 312 0.15 16.65 -0.19
CA SER A 312 0.66 15.28 -0.08
C SER A 312 -0.42 14.23 -0.34
N LYS A 313 -1.63 14.43 0.18
CA LYS A 313 -2.78 13.55 -0.11
C LYS A 313 -3.11 13.47 -1.59
N LEU A 314 -3.13 14.61 -2.28
CA LEU A 314 -3.41 14.64 -3.72
C LEU A 314 -2.28 13.95 -4.50
N LEU A 315 -1.02 14.26 -4.14
CA LEU A 315 0.17 13.71 -4.76
C LEU A 315 0.27 12.19 -4.59
N MET A 316 0.16 11.67 -3.36
CA MET A 316 0.24 10.23 -3.10
C MET A 316 -0.90 9.47 -3.78
N ARG A 317 -2.11 10.03 -3.77
CA ARG A 317 -3.24 9.42 -4.49
C ARG A 317 -2.95 9.32 -5.99
N PHE A 318 -2.37 10.35 -6.60
CA PHE A 318 -1.98 10.33 -8.01
C PHE A 318 -0.92 9.26 -8.28
N LEU A 319 0.16 9.22 -7.49
CA LEU A 319 1.25 8.24 -7.68
C LEU A 319 0.77 6.80 -7.49
N LEU A 320 0.03 6.52 -6.41
CA LEU A 320 -0.53 5.19 -6.16
C LEU A 320 -1.45 4.75 -7.30
N ASN A 321 -2.38 5.60 -7.72
CA ASN A 321 -3.30 5.27 -8.81
C ASN A 321 -2.58 5.01 -10.14
N HIS A 322 -1.52 5.77 -10.43
CA HIS A 322 -0.71 5.57 -11.63
C HIS A 322 -0.08 4.18 -11.63
N HIS A 323 0.58 3.78 -10.52
CA HIS A 323 1.24 2.48 -10.42
C HIS A 323 0.25 1.31 -10.32
N LEU A 324 -0.95 1.53 -9.80
CA LEU A 324 -2.03 0.54 -9.79
C LEU A 324 -2.70 0.34 -11.17
N GLY A 325 -2.33 1.14 -12.19
CA GLY A 325 -2.84 0.98 -13.55
C GLY A 325 -4.36 1.11 -13.67
N GLY A 326 -4.99 1.87 -12.78
CA GLY A 326 -6.44 2.08 -12.74
C GLY A 326 -7.24 1.02 -11.98
N VAL A 327 -6.61 0.02 -11.37
CA VAL A 327 -7.28 -0.91 -10.45
C VAL A 327 -7.62 -0.15 -9.16
N PRO A 328 -8.91 0.02 -8.81
CA PRO A 328 -9.28 0.69 -7.57
C PRO A 328 -8.90 -0.17 -6.36
N LEU A 329 -8.60 0.49 -5.25
CA LEU A 329 -8.42 -0.18 -3.97
C LEU A 329 -9.79 -0.59 -3.41
N ASN A 330 -9.92 -1.87 -3.06
CA ASN A 330 -11.13 -2.45 -2.46
C ASN A 330 -11.49 -1.73 -1.16
N THR A 331 -10.49 -1.39 -0.33
CA THR A 331 -10.73 -0.68 0.94
C THR A 331 -11.39 0.68 0.71
N ARG A 332 -11.04 1.35 -0.41
CA ARG A 332 -11.66 2.62 -0.79
C ARG A 332 -13.09 2.42 -1.26
N GLN A 333 -13.38 1.35 -1.99
CA GLN A 333 -14.74 1.02 -2.41
C GLN A 333 -15.64 0.78 -1.19
N ILE A 334 -15.15 0.00 -0.21
CA ILE A 334 -15.85 -0.26 1.05
C ILE A 334 -16.16 1.06 1.79
N LEU A 335 -15.18 1.98 1.91
CA LEU A 335 -15.41 3.29 2.53
C LEU A 335 -16.49 4.10 1.81
N LEU A 336 -16.48 4.11 0.47
CA LEU A 336 -17.49 4.81 -0.32
C LEU A 336 -18.87 4.20 -0.14
N ASP A 337 -18.97 2.89 0.05
CA ASP A 337 -20.24 2.20 0.22
C ASP A 337 -20.77 2.36 1.65
N LEU A 338 -19.89 2.41 2.66
CA LEU A 338 -20.26 2.74 4.05
C LEU A 338 -20.74 4.19 4.20
N GLN A 339 -20.20 5.14 3.44
CA GLN A 339 -20.64 6.54 3.46
C GLN A 339 -21.97 6.81 2.73
N LYS A 340 -22.48 5.82 1.98
CA LYS A 340 -23.77 5.90 1.27
C LYS A 340 -24.93 5.27 2.06
N LEU A 341 -24.63 4.59 3.17
CA LEU A 341 -25.60 3.99 4.10
C LEU A 341 -26.03 5.02 5.16
#